data_AF-A0A8J7JPZ2-F1
#
_entry.id   AF-A0A8J7JPZ2-F1
#
_cell.length_a   1.000
_cell.length_b   1.000
_cell.length_c   1.000
_cell.angle_alpha   90.00
_cell.angle_beta   90.00
_cell.angle_gamma   90.00
#
_symmetry.space_group_name_H-M   'P 1'
#
loop_
_entity.id
_entity.type
_entity.pdbx_description
1 polymer ?
#
loop_
_entity_poly.entity_id
_entity_poly.type
_entity_poly.pdbx_seq_one_letter_code
_entity_poly.pdbx_strand_id
1 'polypeptide(L)'
;MTDQQQTDTYAELTRTLKNIELALMATAAANPPNWKRPLASYKNGWVKAIGGYEVARDQHGPTKVFWMGHHYTRRAGQNKKYGAAIWFSRAMGKGEGDTVAYGRLITFAADADADADELPDYVVKALG
;
A
#
# COMPACT_ATOMS: atom_id res chain seq x y z
N MET A 1 -30.36 -13.28 -28.10
CA MET A 1 -30.53 -13.46 -26.64
C MET A 1 -31.88 -12.89 -26.27
N THR A 2 -32.62 -13.54 -25.38
CA THR A 2 -33.83 -12.96 -24.81
C THR A 2 -33.46 -11.92 -23.75
N ASP A 3 -34.34 -10.96 -23.46
CA ASP A 3 -34.13 -9.96 -22.39
C ASP A 3 -33.87 -10.61 -21.03
N GLN A 4 -34.48 -11.78 -20.79
CA GLN A 4 -34.22 -12.60 -19.61
C GLN A 4 -32.79 -13.13 -19.58
N GLN A 5 -32.30 -13.72 -20.67
CA GLN A 5 -30.91 -14.20 -20.76
C GLN A 5 -29.89 -13.07 -20.55
N GLN A 6 -30.18 -11.88 -21.06
CA GLN A 6 -29.33 -10.71 -20.88
C GLN A 6 -29.32 -10.24 -19.41
N THR A 7 -30.48 -10.21 -18.76
CA THR A 7 -30.60 -9.85 -17.33
C THR A 7 -29.85 -10.85 -16.44
N ASP A 8 -30.02 -12.15 -16.69
CA ASP A 8 -29.34 -13.21 -15.93
C ASP A 8 -27.82 -13.12 -16.10
N THR A 9 -27.34 -12.81 -17.31
CA THR A 9 -25.92 -12.62 -17.59
C THR A 9 -25.34 -11.44 -16.81
N TYR A 10 -26.05 -10.31 -16.74
CA TYR A 10 -25.58 -9.15 -15.97
C TYR A 10 -25.58 -9.40 -14.46
N ALA A 11 -26.59 -10.13 -13.95
CA ALA A 11 -26.65 -10.51 -12.55
C ALA A 11 -25.46 -11.42 -12.19
N GLU A 12 -25.16 -12.40 -13.04
CA GLU A 12 -24.04 -13.32 -12.83
C GLU A 12 -22.69 -12.59 -12.89
N LEU A 13 -22.49 -11.72 -13.89
CA LEU A 13 -21.27 -10.90 -13.99
C LEU A 13 -21.08 -10.02 -12.75
N THR A 14 -22.14 -9.38 -12.27
CA THR A 14 -22.10 -8.55 -11.06
C THR A 14 -21.68 -9.38 -9.85
N ARG A 15 -22.22 -10.60 -9.71
CA ARG A 15 -21.87 -11.53 -8.63
C ARG A 15 -20.41 -11.96 -8.73
N THR A 16 -19.93 -12.32 -9.91
CA THR A 16 -18.54 -12.72 -10.14
C THR A 16 -17.57 -11.59 -9.79
N LEU A 17 -17.86 -10.36 -10.24
CA LEU A 17 -17.04 -9.19 -9.92
C LEU A 17 -17.00 -8.92 -8.41
N LYS A 18 -18.13 -9.07 -7.72
CA LYS A 18 -18.21 -8.94 -6.26
C LYS A 18 -17.34 -9.97 -5.55
N ASN A 19 -17.36 -11.21 -6.00
CA ASN A 19 -16.56 -12.29 -5.42
C ASN A 19 -15.06 -12.06 -5.64
N ILE A 20 -14.65 -11.58 -6.84
CA ILE A 20 -13.26 -11.22 -7.12
C ILE A 20 -12.82 -10.05 -6.23
N GLU A 21 -13.65 -9.02 -6.10
CA GLU A 21 -13.39 -7.88 -5.20
C GLU A 21 -13.14 -8.36 -3.76
N LEU A 22 -14.02 -9.22 -3.23
CA LEU A 22 -13.89 -9.77 -1.88
C LEU A 22 -12.61 -10.61 -1.70
N ALA A 23 -12.27 -11.44 -2.68
CA ALA A 23 -11.05 -12.24 -2.64
C ALA A 23 -9.79 -11.35 -2.63
N LEU A 24 -9.75 -10.32 -3.48
CA LEU A 24 -8.64 -9.36 -3.53
C LEU A 24 -8.52 -8.56 -2.23
N MET A 25 -9.66 -8.15 -1.64
CA MET A 25 -9.68 -7.51 -0.34
C MET A 25 -9.11 -8.42 0.75
N ALA A 26 -9.49 -9.70 0.79
CA ALA A 26 -8.96 -10.67 1.75
C ALA A 26 -7.44 -10.88 1.60
N THR A 27 -6.92 -10.94 0.36
CA THR A 27 -5.48 -11.04 0.12
C THR A 27 -4.73 -9.79 0.61
N ALA A 28 -5.24 -8.60 0.25
CA ALA A 28 -4.69 -7.32 0.71
C ALA A 28 -4.81 -7.13 2.23
N ALA A 29 -5.80 -7.79 2.85
CA ALA A 29 -6.01 -7.80 4.28
C ALA A 29 -4.89 -8.52 5.03
N ALA A 30 -4.33 -9.59 4.47
CA ALA A 30 -3.22 -10.32 5.06
C ALA A 30 -1.88 -9.63 4.79
N ASN A 31 -1.67 -9.17 3.55
CA ASN A 31 -0.38 -8.66 3.09
C ASN A 31 -0.57 -7.36 2.31
N PRO A 32 -0.53 -6.19 2.98
CA PRO A 32 -0.52 -4.93 2.25
C PRO A 32 0.75 -4.82 1.40
N PRO A 33 0.69 -4.20 0.21
CA PRO A 33 1.70 -4.35 -0.83
C PRO A 33 3.04 -3.66 -0.51
N ASN A 34 3.08 -2.73 0.45
CA ASN A 34 4.28 -1.99 0.83
C ASN A 34 5.02 -1.33 -0.36
N TRP A 35 4.26 -0.73 -1.29
CA TRP A 35 4.82 -0.05 -2.45
C TRP A 35 5.81 1.05 -2.07
N LYS A 36 6.79 1.29 -2.94
CA LYS A 36 7.78 2.37 -2.79
C LYS A 36 7.66 3.34 -3.95
N ARG A 37 7.71 4.64 -3.65
CA ARG A 37 7.72 5.72 -4.65
C ARG A 37 8.62 6.87 -4.20
N PRO A 38 9.11 7.70 -5.14
CA PRO A 38 9.81 8.93 -4.82
C PRO A 38 8.94 9.89 -4.01
N LEU A 39 9.55 10.69 -3.12
CA LEU A 39 8.84 11.66 -2.27
C LEU A 39 8.04 12.67 -3.09
N ALA A 40 8.58 13.08 -4.24
CA ALA A 40 7.94 13.97 -5.19
C ALA A 40 6.57 13.43 -5.68
N SER A 41 6.35 12.11 -5.66
CA SER A 41 5.08 11.50 -6.08
C SER A 41 3.97 11.64 -5.04
N TYR A 42 4.26 12.07 -3.81
CA TYR A 42 3.27 12.14 -2.73
C TYR A 42 2.11 13.10 -3.03
N LYS A 43 2.34 14.18 -3.78
CA LYS A 43 1.30 15.16 -4.13
C LYS A 43 0.54 14.83 -5.42
N ASN A 44 0.91 13.77 -6.15
CA ASN A 44 0.44 13.51 -7.51
C ASN A 44 -0.80 12.59 -7.55
N GLY A 45 -1.79 12.82 -6.68
CA GLY A 45 -3.06 12.09 -6.70
C GLY A 45 -2.93 10.56 -6.55
N TRP A 46 -1.87 10.09 -5.89
CA TRP A 46 -1.51 8.66 -5.82
C TRP A 46 -2.62 7.77 -5.25
N VAL A 47 -3.48 8.31 -4.37
CA VAL A 47 -4.56 7.56 -3.74
C VAL A 47 -5.53 7.01 -4.79
N LYS A 48 -5.94 7.85 -5.74
CA LYS A 48 -6.78 7.42 -6.87
C LYS A 48 -6.03 6.48 -7.79
N ALA A 49 -4.73 6.72 -8.03
CA ALA A 49 -3.90 5.90 -8.91
C ALA A 49 -3.75 4.45 -8.44
N ILE A 50 -3.88 4.18 -7.14
CA ILE A 50 -3.88 2.83 -6.57
C ILE A 50 -5.29 2.24 -6.39
N GLY A 51 -6.34 2.92 -6.87
CA GLY A 51 -7.74 2.51 -6.66
C GLY A 51 -8.25 2.70 -5.23
N GLY A 52 -7.61 3.56 -4.44
CA GLY A 52 -8.06 3.94 -3.10
C GLY A 52 -8.91 5.21 -3.09
N TYR A 53 -9.36 5.59 -1.90
CA TYR A 53 -10.05 6.85 -1.67
C TYR A 53 -9.51 7.59 -0.44
N GLU A 54 -9.51 8.92 -0.53
CA GLU A 54 -9.13 9.79 0.59
C GLU A 54 -10.28 9.88 1.58
N VAL A 55 -10.00 9.55 2.84
CA VAL A 55 -10.96 9.63 3.94
C VAL A 55 -10.78 10.93 4.71
N ALA A 56 -9.54 11.41 4.82
CA ALA A 56 -9.21 12.69 5.43
C ALA A 56 -7.95 13.27 4.80
N ARG A 57 -7.84 14.60 4.83
CA ARG A 57 -6.70 15.38 4.31
C ARG A 57 -6.41 16.60 5.17
N ASP A 58 -5.19 17.07 5.10
CA ASP A 58 -4.77 18.38 5.60
C ASP A 58 -4.08 19.19 4.50
N GLN A 59 -3.50 20.34 4.85
CA GLN A 59 -2.77 21.20 3.91
C GLN A 59 -1.56 20.51 3.25
N HIS A 60 -1.07 19.40 3.80
CA HIS A 60 0.08 18.66 3.29
C HIS A 60 -0.31 17.45 2.44
N GLY A 61 -1.59 17.04 2.43
CA GLY A 61 -2.09 15.94 1.60
C GLY A 61 -3.00 14.98 2.39
N PRO A 62 -3.21 13.75 1.87
CA PRO A 62 -4.04 12.75 2.55
C PRO A 62 -3.48 12.41 3.93
N THR A 63 -4.33 12.34 4.95
CA THR A 63 -3.96 11.91 6.32
C THR A 63 -4.49 10.53 6.64
N LYS A 64 -5.60 10.13 6.00
CA LYS A 64 -6.21 8.81 6.10
C LYS A 64 -6.74 8.41 4.73
N VAL A 65 -6.41 7.20 4.30
CA VAL A 65 -6.87 6.62 3.03
C VAL A 65 -7.55 5.30 3.30
N PHE A 66 -8.48 4.93 2.44
CA PHE A 66 -9.02 3.58 2.39
C PHE A 66 -8.56 2.88 1.13
N TRP A 67 -8.14 1.65 1.29
CA TRP A 67 -7.71 0.80 0.19
C TRP A 67 -8.00 -0.66 0.54
N MET A 68 -8.68 -1.36 -0.36
CA MET A 68 -9.00 -2.79 -0.23
C MET A 68 -9.56 -3.19 1.14
N GLY A 69 -10.62 -2.52 1.60
CA GLY A 69 -11.29 -2.86 2.85
C GLY A 69 -10.69 -2.24 4.11
N HIS A 70 -9.59 -1.49 4.01
CA HIS A 70 -8.84 -1.04 5.18
C HIS A 70 -8.46 0.43 5.16
N HIS A 71 -8.48 1.03 6.35
CA HIS A 71 -7.94 2.36 6.58
C HIS A 71 -6.45 2.32 6.85
N TYR A 72 -5.69 3.13 6.12
CA TYR A 72 -4.28 3.40 6.37
C TYR A 72 -4.09 4.85 6.79
N THR A 73 -3.25 5.06 7.79
CA THR A 73 -2.99 6.38 8.37
C THR A 73 -1.62 6.87 7.95
N ARG A 74 -1.52 8.16 7.59
CA ARG A 74 -0.26 8.81 7.27
C ARG A 74 0.65 8.83 8.50
N ARG A 75 1.90 8.46 8.29
CA ARG A 75 3.02 8.59 9.20
C ARG A 75 4.14 9.33 8.48
N ALA A 76 5.02 9.96 9.23
CA ALA A 76 6.18 10.64 8.69
C ALA A 76 7.38 10.43 9.62
N GLY A 77 8.57 10.56 9.06
CA GLY A 77 9.82 10.43 9.79
C GLY A 77 11.00 10.86 8.93
N GLN A 78 12.14 11.00 9.58
CA GLN A 78 13.41 11.30 8.95
C GLN A 78 14.46 10.38 9.57
N ASN A 79 15.38 9.86 8.75
CA ASN A 79 16.59 9.25 9.26
C ASN A 79 17.81 9.82 8.52
N LYS A 80 19.00 9.65 9.10
CA LYS A 80 20.24 10.21 8.55
C LYS A 80 20.67 9.58 7.21
N LYS A 81 20.16 8.39 6.85
CA LYS A 81 20.65 7.57 5.72
C LYS A 81 19.73 7.56 4.50
N TYR A 82 18.44 7.82 4.69
CA TYR A 82 17.36 7.64 3.71
C TYR A 82 16.45 8.88 3.64
N GLY A 83 16.84 9.97 4.29
CA GLY A 83 16.17 11.26 4.19
C GLY A 83 14.76 11.31 4.77
N ALA A 84 13.97 12.25 4.27
CA ALA A 84 12.58 12.45 4.65
C ALA A 84 11.68 11.38 4.02
N ALA A 85 10.75 10.82 4.81
CA ALA A 85 9.81 9.83 4.34
C ALA A 85 8.40 10.03 4.91
N ILE A 86 7.41 9.71 4.08
CA ILE A 86 5.98 9.63 4.41
C ILE A 86 5.54 8.21 4.09
N TRP A 87 4.80 7.54 4.98
CA TRP A 87 4.23 6.23 4.68
C TRP A 87 2.83 6.09 5.24
N PHE A 88 2.06 5.18 4.65
CA PHE A 88 0.72 4.85 5.10
C PHE A 88 0.74 3.44 5.66
N SER A 89 0.33 3.29 6.92
CA SER A 89 0.29 2.00 7.61
C SER A 89 -1.00 1.81 8.40
N ARG A 90 -1.28 0.55 8.74
CA ARG A 90 -2.36 0.14 9.64
C ARG A 90 -1.86 -0.92 10.61
N ALA A 91 -2.53 -1.03 11.75
CA ALA A 91 -2.31 -2.16 12.66
C ALA A 91 -2.86 -3.44 12.02
N MET A 92 -2.11 -4.54 12.18
CA MET A 92 -2.45 -5.88 11.67
C MET A 92 -2.78 -6.87 12.80
N GLY A 93 -2.79 -6.40 14.05
CA GLY A 93 -2.94 -7.22 15.25
C GLY A 93 -1.73 -7.10 16.17
N LYS A 94 -1.75 -7.87 17.26
CA LYS A 94 -0.62 -8.02 18.18
C LYS A 94 0.30 -9.12 17.64
N GLY A 95 1.59 -8.82 17.51
CA GLY A 95 2.61 -9.83 17.28
C GLY A 95 2.96 -10.58 18.57
N GLU A 96 3.91 -11.52 18.49
CA GLU A 96 4.49 -12.14 19.68
C GLU A 96 5.13 -11.06 20.57
N GLY A 97 4.79 -11.05 21.86
CA GLY A 97 5.35 -10.10 22.83
C GLY A 97 4.61 -8.75 22.96
N ASP A 98 3.31 -8.70 22.67
CA ASP A 98 2.43 -7.52 22.89
C ASP A 98 2.77 -6.28 22.03
N THR A 99 3.68 -6.44 21.06
CA THR A 99 4.02 -5.38 20.10
C THR A 99 3.04 -5.40 18.93
N VAL A 100 2.42 -4.25 18.63
CA VAL A 100 1.47 -4.14 17.50
C VAL A 100 2.23 -4.28 16.18
N ALA A 101 1.85 -5.27 15.38
CA ALA A 101 2.37 -5.43 14.02
C ALA A 101 1.73 -4.39 13.10
N TYR A 102 2.54 -3.71 12.29
CA TYR A 102 2.06 -2.71 11.34
C TYR A 102 2.28 -3.14 9.90
N GLY A 103 1.21 -3.17 9.13
CA GLY A 103 1.22 -3.40 7.70
C GLY A 103 1.33 -2.07 6.96
N ARG A 104 2.20 -2.01 5.95
CA ARG A 104 2.50 -0.78 5.20
C ARG A 104 1.90 -0.87 3.80
N LEU A 105 1.11 0.13 3.41
CA LEU A 105 0.53 0.24 2.06
C LEU A 105 1.55 0.78 1.08
N ILE A 106 2.12 1.95 1.39
CA ILE A 106 3.03 2.67 0.52
C ILE A 106 4.00 3.53 1.33
N THR A 107 5.20 3.74 0.81
CA THR A 107 6.19 4.72 1.28
C THR A 107 6.58 5.65 0.15
N PHE A 108 6.56 6.94 0.46
CA PHE A 108 7.17 8.01 -0.29
C PHE A 108 8.44 8.40 0.46
N ALA A 109 9.60 8.09 -0.08
CA ALA A 109 10.86 8.51 0.50
C ALA A 109 11.57 9.39 -0.52
N ALA A 110 12.39 10.34 -0.07
CA ALA A 110 13.35 10.95 -0.99
C ALA A 110 14.05 9.79 -1.71
N ASP A 111 14.29 9.94 -3.01
CA ASP A 111 15.12 8.96 -3.70
C ASP A 111 16.32 8.73 -2.79
N ALA A 112 16.59 7.46 -2.48
CA ALA A 112 17.86 7.11 -1.87
C ALA A 112 18.92 7.33 -2.96
N ASP A 113 19.11 8.58 -3.39
CA ASP A 113 20.19 8.99 -4.24
C ASP A 113 21.45 8.88 -3.40
N ALA A 114 22.16 7.76 -3.57
CA ALA A 114 23.11 7.60 -4.67
C ALA A 114 24.27 6.65 -4.28
N ASP A 115 24.37 6.30 -3.00
CA ASP A 115 25.38 5.37 -2.50
C ASP A 115 24.65 4.20 -1.83
N ALA A 116 24.25 3.20 -2.63
CA ALA A 116 24.09 1.88 -2.03
C ALA A 116 25.44 1.55 -1.40
N ASP A 117 25.47 1.35 -0.07
CA ASP A 117 26.71 0.92 0.58
C ASP A 117 27.26 -0.28 -0.21
N GLU A 118 28.58 -0.28 -0.43
CA GLU A 118 29.25 -1.44 -1.01
C GLU A 118 28.84 -2.70 -0.25
N LEU A 119 28.62 -3.78 -0.98
CA LEU A 119 28.43 -5.07 -0.35
C LEU A 119 29.66 -5.36 0.50
N PRO A 120 29.51 -5.66 1.80
CA PRO A 120 30.65 -6.06 2.62
C PRO A 120 31.41 -7.23 1.99
N ASP A 121 32.74 -7.28 2.14
CA ASP A 121 33.60 -8.30 1.53
C ASP A 121 33.12 -9.74 1.79
N TYR A 122 32.56 -10.01 2.97
CA TYR A 122 32.04 -11.34 3.31
C TYR A 122 30.80 -11.73 2.49
N VAL A 123 29.98 -10.76 2.08
CA VAL A 123 28.83 -10.98 1.20
C VAL A 123 29.32 -11.23 -0.22
N VAL A 124 30.27 -10.43 -0.71
CA VAL A 124 30.87 -10.62 -2.04
C VAL A 124 31.50 -12.00 -2.15
N LYS A 125 32.27 -12.44 -1.14
CA LYS A 125 32.88 -13.77 -1.08
C LYS A 125 31.86 -14.92 -1.06
N ALA A 126 30.66 -14.69 -0.54
CA ALA A 126 29.59 -15.68 -0.53
C ALA A 126 28.83 -15.76 -1.87
N LEU A 127 29.01 -14.78 -2.76
CA LEU A 127 28.38 -14.75 -4.09
C LEU A 127 29.16 -15.54 -5.16
N GLY A 128 30.45 -15.83 -4.93
CA GLY A 128 31.31 -16.59 -5.84
C GLY A 128 32.53 -15.80 -6.26
#